data_AF-A0A1H1X9U4-F1
#
_entry.id   AF-A0A1H1X9U4-F1
#
_cell.length_a   1.000
_cell.length_b   1.000
_cell.length_c   1.000
_cell.angle_alpha   90.00
_cell.angle_beta   90.00
_cell.angle_gamma   90.00
#
_symmetry.space_group_name_H-M   'P 1'
#
loop_
_entity.id
_entity.type
_entity.pdbx_description
1 polymer ?
#
loop_
_entity_poly.entity_id
_entity_poly.type
_entity_poly.pdbx_seq_one_letter_code
_entity_poly.pdbx_strand_id
1 'polypeptide(L)'
;MPTPDRPRFRVSADRQSASRRVRYIETSRPDDGSCTLCRLDEEHPPLSDEPPAMSEHHAEDDAVFAEEKLIEAIENQIAAGEPAATLATLNKLTLVGYEREDAVRLMALILAHEIENMLADNRPFDGAGYERMLRALPELPEALQGADDEEDE
;
A
#
# COMPACT_ATOMS: atom_id res chain seq x y z
N MET A 1 20.02 50.89 -14.35
CA MET A 1 19.13 50.15 -15.27
C MET A 1 19.45 48.67 -15.10
N PRO A 2 18.62 47.89 -14.39
CA PRO A 2 18.83 46.45 -14.31
C PRO A 2 18.57 45.83 -15.70
N THR A 3 19.54 45.11 -16.22
CA THR A 3 19.40 44.34 -17.46
C THR A 3 18.34 43.26 -17.28
N PRO A 4 17.36 43.11 -18.20
CA PRO A 4 16.37 42.05 -18.09
C PRO A 4 17.05 40.67 -18.18
N ASP A 5 16.60 39.81 -17.28
CA ASP A 5 17.05 38.45 -17.08
C ASP A 5 16.95 37.62 -18.37
N ARG A 6 18.06 37.02 -18.77
CA ARG A 6 18.17 36.30 -20.04
C ARG A 6 18.23 34.80 -19.76
N PRO A 7 17.25 34.00 -20.21
CA PRO A 7 17.22 32.58 -19.90
C PRO A 7 18.49 31.85 -20.37
N ARG A 8 19.04 31.00 -19.49
CA ARG A 8 20.23 30.19 -19.78
C ARG A 8 19.87 29.01 -20.68
N PHE A 9 19.96 29.18 -21.99
CA PHE A 9 19.84 28.07 -22.94
C PHE A 9 21.20 27.40 -23.16
N ARG A 10 21.25 26.07 -23.08
CA ARG A 10 22.36 25.31 -23.68
C ARG A 10 22.02 25.02 -25.15
N VAL A 11 22.81 25.59 -26.04
CA VAL A 11 22.75 25.26 -27.46
C VAL A 11 23.68 24.07 -27.72
N SER A 12 23.10 22.91 -28.02
CA SER A 12 23.84 21.83 -28.68
C SER A 12 23.85 22.12 -30.18
N ALA A 13 24.99 22.57 -30.71
CA ALA A 13 25.21 22.65 -32.15
C ALA A 13 26.03 21.42 -32.58
N ASP A 14 25.35 20.39 -33.07
CA ASP A 14 26.01 19.29 -33.76
C ASP A 14 26.44 19.80 -35.15
N ARG A 15 27.74 19.71 -35.48
CA ARG A 15 28.29 20.26 -36.74
C ARG A 15 27.76 19.54 -38.00
N GLN A 16 27.07 18.41 -37.86
CA GLN A 16 26.50 17.66 -38.98
C GLN A 16 25.00 17.94 -39.21
N SER A 17 24.35 18.73 -38.34
CA SER A 17 22.91 19.02 -38.44
C SER A 17 22.65 20.38 -39.07
N ALA A 18 21.82 20.42 -40.13
CA ALA A 18 21.43 21.66 -40.80
C ALA A 18 20.45 22.55 -39.99
N SER A 19 20.07 22.14 -38.78
CA SER A 19 19.18 22.91 -37.90
C SER A 19 19.69 22.95 -36.45
N ARG A 20 19.53 24.11 -35.81
CA ARG A 20 20.00 24.38 -34.45
C ARG A 20 18.85 24.12 -33.45
N ARG A 21 18.90 23.01 -32.70
CA ARG A 21 17.90 22.72 -31.66
C ARG A 21 18.29 23.39 -30.33
N VAL A 22 17.41 24.24 -29.82
CA VAL A 22 17.50 24.80 -28.47
C VAL A 22 16.74 23.87 -27.53
N ARG A 23 17.40 23.32 -26.49
CA ARG A 23 16.71 22.62 -25.41
C ARG A 23 16.44 23.60 -24.28
N TYR A 24 15.16 23.77 -23.94
CA TYR A 24 14.76 24.42 -22.70
C TYR A 24 14.94 23.41 -21.55
N ILE A 25 15.69 23.81 -20.52
CA ILE A 25 15.85 23.04 -19.29
C ILE A 25 15.35 23.96 -18.18
N GLU A 26 14.20 23.62 -17.62
CA GLU A 26 13.62 24.33 -16.49
C GLU A 26 14.43 23.92 -15.24
N THR A 27 15.22 24.84 -14.71
CA THR A 27 15.96 24.60 -13.47
C THR A 27 15.12 25.11 -12.30
N SER A 28 14.90 24.27 -11.29
CA SER A 28 14.18 24.64 -10.05
C SER A 28 14.91 25.67 -9.17
N ARG A 29 16.08 26.16 -9.59
CA ARG A 29 16.81 27.24 -8.94
C ARG A 29 16.53 28.58 -9.64
N PRO A 30 15.70 29.46 -9.08
CA PRO A 30 15.57 30.83 -9.57
C PRO A 30 16.83 31.65 -9.26
N ASP A 31 17.22 32.54 -10.19
CA ASP A 31 18.49 33.30 -10.15
C ASP A 31 18.45 34.52 -9.18
N ASP A 32 17.29 34.79 -8.56
CA ASP A 32 17.05 35.86 -7.58
C ASP A 32 17.14 35.39 -6.12
N GLY A 33 17.53 34.13 -5.90
CA GLY A 33 17.63 33.53 -4.57
C GLY A 33 16.29 33.19 -3.92
N SER A 34 15.16 33.33 -4.63
CA SER A 34 13.80 33.07 -4.10
C SER A 34 13.41 31.58 -4.05
N CYS A 35 14.38 30.66 -4.12
CA CYS A 35 14.12 29.23 -4.21
C CYS A 35 13.27 28.77 -3.02
N THR A 36 12.01 28.44 -3.30
CA THR A 36 11.04 27.96 -2.30
C THR A 36 11.51 26.68 -1.63
N LEU A 37 12.16 25.80 -2.40
CA LEU A 37 12.75 24.54 -1.94
C LEU A 37 13.89 24.77 -0.95
N CYS A 38 14.79 25.73 -1.22
CA CYS A 38 15.89 26.03 -0.30
C CYS A 38 15.42 26.71 0.99
N ARG A 39 14.41 27.58 0.93
CA ARG A 39 13.81 28.21 2.12
C ARG A 39 13.14 27.18 3.03
N LEU A 40 12.49 26.17 2.45
CA LEU A 40 11.90 25.05 3.21
C LEU A 40 12.97 24.24 3.96
N ASP A 41 14.10 23.93 3.31
CA ASP A 41 15.21 23.22 3.95
C ASP A 41 15.86 24.02 5.10
N GLU A 42 15.84 25.36 5.02
CA GLU A 42 16.40 26.25 6.04
C GLU A 42 15.44 26.50 7.22
N GLU A 43 14.12 26.52 6.95
CA GLU A 43 13.07 26.60 7.97
C GLU A 43 12.85 25.26 8.71
N HIS A 44 13.22 24.15 8.09
CA HIS A 44 13.11 22.80 8.63
C HIS A 44 14.44 22.06 8.49
N PRO A 45 15.47 22.43 9.28
CA PRO A 45 16.70 21.66 9.30
C PRO A 45 16.37 20.21 9.71
N PRO A 46 16.98 19.20 9.07
CA PRO A 46 16.85 17.84 9.56
C PRO A 46 17.30 17.84 11.02
N LEU A 47 16.40 17.43 11.92
CA LEU A 47 16.77 17.16 13.30
C LEU A 47 17.93 16.17 13.27
N SER A 48 18.96 16.47 14.06
CA SER A 48 20.27 15.84 14.19
C SER A 48 20.32 14.36 13.81
N ASP A 49 21.50 13.93 13.34
CA ASP A 49 21.94 12.55 13.07
C ASP A 49 21.78 11.58 14.26
N GLU A 50 20.60 11.47 14.85
CA GLU A 50 20.17 10.29 15.54
C GLU A 50 19.74 9.32 14.44
N PRO A 51 20.38 8.13 14.32
CA PRO A 51 19.79 7.09 13.51
C PRO A 51 18.34 6.97 13.98
N PRO A 52 17.35 6.84 13.09
CA PRO A 52 15.98 6.63 13.53
C PRO A 52 16.07 5.54 14.58
N ALA A 53 15.58 5.82 15.79
CA ALA A 53 15.27 4.77 16.73
C ALA A 53 14.25 3.92 15.96
N MET A 54 14.75 2.91 15.27
CA MET A 54 13.97 1.84 14.73
C MET A 54 13.33 1.29 15.99
N SER A 55 12.10 1.75 16.26
CA SER A 55 11.24 1.14 17.24
C SER A 55 11.40 -0.34 17.01
N GLU A 56 11.87 -1.08 18.02
CA GLU A 56 11.89 -2.53 17.96
C GLU A 56 10.43 -2.95 17.80
N HIS A 57 9.96 -3.01 16.56
CA HIS A 57 8.67 -3.58 16.21
C HIS A 57 8.85 -5.07 16.50
N HIS A 58 8.29 -5.51 17.61
CA HIS A 58 8.20 -6.93 17.89
C HIS A 58 7.33 -7.56 16.80
N ALA A 59 7.73 -8.71 16.28
CA ALA A 59 6.99 -9.39 15.20
C ALA A 59 5.51 -9.64 15.56
N GLU A 60 5.20 -9.77 16.85
CA GLU A 60 3.83 -9.87 17.39
C GLU A 60 3.01 -8.59 17.12
N ASP A 61 3.61 -7.41 17.31
CA ASP A 61 2.93 -6.12 17.06
C ASP A 61 2.60 -5.95 15.58
N ASP A 62 3.49 -6.40 14.70
CA ASP A 62 3.29 -6.36 13.25
C ASP A 62 2.17 -7.32 12.79
N ALA A 63 2.07 -8.49 13.42
CA ALA A 63 1.02 -9.47 13.15
C ALA A 63 -0.37 -8.94 13.55
N VAL A 64 -0.48 -8.37 14.76
CA VAL A 64 -1.73 -7.76 15.24
C VAL A 64 -2.14 -6.60 14.35
N PHE A 65 -1.19 -5.75 13.95
CA PHE A 65 -1.46 -4.65 13.03
C PHE A 65 -1.99 -5.15 11.68
N ALA A 66 -1.41 -6.22 11.12
CA ALA A 66 -1.87 -6.81 9.87
C ALA A 66 -3.30 -7.35 10.00
N GLU A 67 -3.62 -8.04 11.08
CA GLU A 67 -4.98 -8.54 11.37
C GLU A 67 -6.00 -7.41 11.41
N GLU A 68 -5.72 -6.34 12.16
CA GLU A 68 -6.61 -5.17 12.26
C GLU A 68 -6.89 -4.55 10.88
N LYS A 69 -5.87 -4.47 10.01
CA LYS A 69 -6.04 -3.96 8.64
C LYS A 69 -6.87 -4.87 7.76
N LEU A 70 -6.75 -6.18 7.93
CA LEU A 70 -7.57 -7.14 7.19
C LEU A 70 -9.04 -7.07 7.64
N ILE A 71 -9.28 -6.96 8.95
CA ILE A 71 -10.63 -6.74 9.50
C ILE A 71 -11.23 -5.44 8.97
N GLU A 72 -10.48 -4.33 9.01
CA GLU A 72 -10.90 -3.03 8.45
C GLU A 72 -11.26 -3.16 6.96
N ALA A 73 -10.47 -3.91 6.19
CA ALA A 73 -10.75 -4.14 4.77
C ALA A 73 -12.05 -4.93 4.55
N ILE A 74 -12.33 -5.95 5.36
CA ILE A 74 -13.60 -6.71 5.29
C ILE A 74 -14.80 -5.80 5.65
N GLU A 75 -14.67 -4.99 6.68
CA GLU A 75 -15.71 -4.03 7.06
C GLU A 75 -16.02 -3.04 5.94
N ASN A 76 -14.97 -2.53 5.28
CA ASN A 76 -15.12 -1.67 4.11
C ASN A 76 -15.81 -2.39 2.95
N GLN A 77 -15.50 -3.66 2.69
CA GLN A 77 -16.20 -4.47 1.68
C GLN A 77 -17.68 -4.69 2.02
N ILE A 78 -18.00 -4.94 3.29
CA ILE A 78 -19.39 -5.07 3.77
C ILE A 78 -20.15 -3.77 3.57
N ALA A 79 -19.56 -2.64 3.96
CA ALA A 79 -20.16 -1.31 3.82
C ALA A 79 -20.36 -0.92 2.35
N ALA A 80 -19.41 -1.27 1.48
CA ALA A 80 -19.51 -1.06 0.04
C ALA A 80 -20.48 -2.03 -0.64
N GLY A 81 -20.75 -3.19 -0.04
CA GLY A 81 -21.52 -4.28 -0.67
C GLY A 81 -20.76 -4.99 -1.78
N GLU A 82 -19.43 -4.85 -1.83
CA GLU A 82 -18.57 -5.38 -2.88
C GLU A 82 -17.38 -6.14 -2.30
N PRO A 83 -17.14 -7.41 -2.71
CA PRO A 83 -18.01 -8.21 -3.57
C PRO A 83 -19.34 -8.57 -2.88
N ALA A 84 -20.39 -8.85 -3.66
CA ALA A 84 -21.69 -9.25 -3.12
C ALA A 84 -21.61 -10.51 -2.23
N ALA A 85 -20.57 -11.34 -2.43
CA ALA A 85 -20.26 -12.48 -1.59
C ALA A 85 -19.98 -12.10 -0.13
N THR A 86 -19.41 -10.92 0.14
CA THR A 86 -19.00 -10.49 1.49
C THR A 86 -20.21 -10.37 2.40
N LEU A 87 -21.22 -9.58 2.01
CA LEU A 87 -22.44 -9.42 2.80
C LEU A 87 -23.24 -10.72 2.90
N ALA A 88 -23.31 -11.51 1.82
CA ALA A 88 -23.98 -12.80 1.82
C ALA A 88 -23.32 -13.79 2.81
N THR A 89 -21.99 -13.77 2.89
CA THR A 89 -21.21 -14.63 3.79
C THR A 89 -21.42 -14.23 5.24
N LEU A 90 -21.36 -12.93 5.56
CA LEU A 90 -21.66 -12.44 6.90
C LEU A 90 -23.07 -12.83 7.36
N ASN A 91 -24.07 -12.62 6.51
CA ASN A 91 -25.45 -12.99 6.82
C ASN A 91 -25.59 -14.50 7.04
N LYS A 92 -24.95 -15.32 6.20
CA LYS A 92 -24.96 -16.78 6.36
C LYS A 92 -24.33 -17.20 7.70
N LEU A 93 -23.16 -16.68 8.04
CA LEU A 93 -22.44 -17.04 9.27
C LEU A 93 -23.21 -16.63 10.53
N THR A 94 -23.77 -15.43 10.53
CA THR A 94 -24.61 -14.96 11.65
C THR A 94 -25.91 -15.75 11.78
N LEU A 95 -26.51 -16.19 10.66
CA LEU A 95 -27.69 -17.07 10.69
C LEU A 95 -27.43 -18.45 11.29
N VAL A 96 -26.21 -18.98 11.14
CA VAL A 96 -25.82 -20.27 11.74
C VAL A 96 -25.25 -20.13 13.15
N GLY A 97 -25.23 -18.91 13.71
CA GLY A 97 -24.96 -18.64 15.12
C GLY A 97 -23.56 -18.10 15.44
N TYR A 98 -22.75 -17.73 14.44
CA TYR A 98 -21.50 -17.01 14.72
C TYR A 98 -21.79 -15.57 15.13
N GLU A 99 -21.06 -15.07 16.12
CA GLU A 99 -21.04 -13.64 16.42
C GLU A 99 -20.48 -12.87 15.23
N ARG A 100 -20.94 -11.63 15.05
CA ARG A 100 -20.56 -10.80 13.90
C ARG A 100 -19.04 -10.64 13.81
N GLU A 101 -18.41 -10.38 14.94
CA GLU A 101 -16.95 -10.19 15.04
C GLU A 101 -16.19 -11.46 14.63
N ASP A 102 -16.63 -12.64 15.10
CA ASP A 102 -16.01 -13.92 14.73
C ASP A 102 -16.20 -14.23 13.24
N ALA A 103 -17.37 -13.93 12.69
CA ALA A 103 -17.62 -14.07 11.26
C ALA A 103 -16.69 -13.18 10.43
N VAL A 104 -16.49 -11.93 10.85
CA VAL A 104 -15.57 -10.99 10.18
C VAL A 104 -14.12 -11.46 10.31
N ARG A 105 -13.69 -11.98 11.47
CA ARG A 105 -12.37 -12.59 11.66
C ARG A 105 -12.14 -13.77 10.71
N LEU A 106 -13.09 -14.69 10.59
CA LEU A 106 -13.01 -15.80 9.62
C LEU A 106 -12.90 -15.32 8.18
N MET A 107 -13.64 -14.26 7.82
CA MET A 107 -13.55 -13.65 6.49
C MET A 107 -12.20 -12.97 6.26
N ALA A 108 -11.60 -12.37 7.30
CA ALA A 108 -10.27 -11.78 7.24
C ALA A 108 -9.18 -12.84 7.02
N LEU A 109 -9.30 -14.04 7.59
CA LEU A 109 -8.39 -15.17 7.31
C LEU A 109 -8.39 -15.56 5.82
N ILE A 110 -9.58 -15.58 5.19
CA ILE A 110 -9.69 -15.87 3.75
C ILE A 110 -9.03 -14.76 2.92
N LEU A 111 -9.16 -13.50 3.33
CA LEU A 111 -8.50 -12.38 2.66
C LEU A 111 -6.98 -12.45 2.81
N ALA A 112 -6.49 -12.75 4.02
CA ALA A 112 -5.07 -12.96 4.30
C ALA A 112 -4.49 -14.04 3.39
N HIS A 113 -5.14 -15.20 3.33
CA HIS A 113 -4.72 -16.32 2.50
C HIS A 113 -4.63 -15.95 1.00
N GLU A 114 -5.60 -15.20 0.47
CA GLU A 114 -5.51 -14.77 -0.93
C GLU A 114 -4.39 -13.74 -1.15
N ILE A 115 -4.15 -12.83 -0.20
CA ILE A 115 -3.04 -11.88 -0.27
C ILE A 115 -1.68 -12.61 -0.20
N GLU A 116 -1.55 -13.61 0.67
CA GLU A 116 -0.37 -14.45 0.75
C GLU A 116 -0.11 -15.19 -0.57
N ASN A 117 -1.13 -15.82 -1.14
CA ASN A 117 -1.01 -16.49 -2.44
C ASN A 117 -0.63 -15.49 -3.55
N MET A 118 -1.24 -14.30 -3.55
CA MET A 118 -0.94 -13.22 -4.49
C MET A 118 0.54 -12.84 -4.44
N LEU A 119 1.09 -12.68 -3.22
CA LEU A 119 2.48 -12.31 -2.98
C LEU A 119 3.45 -13.46 -3.28
N ALA A 120 3.15 -14.67 -2.82
CA ALA A 120 3.98 -15.87 -2.99
C ALA A 120 4.13 -16.26 -4.46
N ASP A 121 3.02 -16.25 -5.21
CA ASP A 121 3.02 -16.58 -6.63
C ASP A 121 3.37 -15.39 -7.53
N ASN A 122 3.56 -14.19 -6.94
CA ASN A 122 3.73 -12.93 -7.66
C ASN A 122 2.69 -12.73 -8.77
N ARG A 123 1.42 -12.96 -8.42
CA ARG A 123 0.26 -12.94 -9.33
C ARG A 123 -0.70 -11.80 -8.95
N PRO A 124 -1.64 -11.39 -9.82
CA PRO A 124 -2.72 -10.50 -9.40
C PRO A 124 -3.69 -11.22 -8.45
N PHE A 125 -4.42 -10.43 -7.65
CA PHE A 125 -5.48 -10.90 -6.77
C PHE A 125 -6.59 -11.63 -7.56
N ASP A 126 -6.92 -12.87 -7.17
CA ASP A 126 -8.00 -13.66 -7.75
C ASP A 126 -9.30 -13.40 -7.00
N GLY A 127 -10.04 -12.38 -7.46
CA GLY A 127 -11.35 -12.04 -6.88
C GLY A 127 -12.37 -13.18 -6.98
N ALA A 128 -12.32 -13.98 -8.05
CA ALA A 128 -13.24 -15.11 -8.20
C ALA A 128 -12.90 -16.24 -7.23
N GLY A 129 -11.63 -16.51 -7.00
CA GLY A 129 -11.12 -17.44 -5.99
C GLY A 129 -11.50 -17.02 -4.58
N TYR A 130 -11.19 -15.77 -4.23
CA TYR A 130 -11.57 -15.15 -2.97
C TYR A 130 -13.08 -15.29 -2.68
N GLU A 131 -13.92 -14.95 -3.66
CA GLU A 131 -15.37 -15.08 -3.51
C GLU A 131 -15.86 -16.53 -3.32
N ARG A 132 -15.20 -17.52 -3.92
CA ARG A 132 -15.52 -18.94 -3.71
C ARG A 132 -15.18 -19.35 -2.28
N MET A 133 -14.01 -18.94 -1.78
CA MET A 133 -13.56 -19.24 -0.42
C MET A 133 -14.46 -18.59 0.63
N LEU A 134 -14.85 -17.31 0.46
CA LEU A 134 -15.81 -16.66 1.35
C LEU A 134 -17.14 -17.44 1.45
N ARG A 135 -17.67 -17.89 0.31
CA ARG A 135 -18.91 -18.68 0.29
C ARG A 135 -18.76 -20.07 0.90
N ALA A 136 -17.55 -20.61 1.02
CA ALA A 136 -17.27 -21.90 1.65
C ALA A 136 -17.23 -21.84 3.18
N LEU A 137 -17.02 -20.64 3.78
CA LEU A 137 -16.99 -20.49 5.24
C LEU A 137 -18.24 -21.12 5.92
N PRO A 138 -18.10 -21.77 7.08
CA PRO A 138 -16.93 -21.75 7.98
C PRO A 138 -15.82 -22.74 7.61
N GLU A 139 -15.93 -23.49 6.51
CA GLU A 139 -14.85 -24.37 6.07
C GLU A 139 -13.67 -23.55 5.55
N LEU A 140 -12.52 -23.66 6.22
CA LEU A 140 -11.28 -22.99 5.83
C LEU A 140 -10.53 -23.82 4.77
N PRO A 141 -9.72 -23.19 3.91
CA PRO A 141 -8.76 -23.89 3.05
C PRO A 141 -7.85 -24.83 3.86
N GLU A 142 -7.47 -25.98 3.31
CA GLU A 142 -6.59 -26.95 3.99
C GLU A 142 -5.30 -26.31 4.52
N ALA A 143 -4.74 -25.34 3.77
CA ALA A 143 -3.56 -24.58 4.17
C ALA A 143 -3.73 -23.81 5.50
N LEU A 144 -4.97 -23.48 5.88
CA LEU A 144 -5.29 -22.75 7.11
C LEU A 144 -5.78 -23.68 8.24
N GLN A 145 -5.98 -24.98 7.98
CA GLN A 145 -6.54 -25.91 8.98
C GLN A 145 -5.48 -26.46 9.95
N GLY A 146 -4.18 -26.36 9.63
CA GLY A 146 -3.08 -26.99 10.40
C GLY A 146 -2.20 -26.03 11.19
N ALA A 147 -2.55 -24.75 11.30
CA ALA A 147 -1.72 -23.78 12.03
C ALA A 147 -1.74 -23.97 13.56
N ASP A 148 -2.73 -24.69 14.08
CA ASP A 148 -2.92 -24.91 15.53
C ASP A 148 -2.32 -26.25 16.03
N ASP A 149 -1.84 -27.13 15.14
CA ASP A 149 -1.37 -28.48 15.49
C ASP A 149 0.16 -28.56 15.77
N GLU A 150 0.91 -27.46 15.64
CA GLU A 150 2.38 -27.42 15.82
C GLU A 150 2.87 -26.94 17.20
N GLU A 151 2.04 -26.91 18.25
CA GLU A 151 2.46 -26.50 19.62
C GLU A 151 2.85 -27.65 20.57
N ASP A 152 2.85 -28.92 20.15
CA ASP A 152 3.22 -30.05 21.02
C ASP A 152 4.43 -30.85 20.48
N GLU A 153 5.66 -30.36 20.68
CA GLU A 153 6.86 -31.21 20.86
C GLU A 153 7.98 -30.59 21.72
#